data_AF-A0A5C5YRE8-F1
#
_entry.id   AF-A0A5C5YRE8-F1
#
_cell.length_a   1.000
_cell.length_b   1.000
_cell.length_c   1.000
_cell.angle_alpha   90.00
_cell.angle_beta   90.00
_cell.angle_gamma   90.00
#
_symmetry.space_group_name_H-M   'P 1'
#
loop_
_entity.id
_entity.type
_entity.pdbx_description
1 polymer ?
#
loop_
_entity_poly.entity_id
_entity_poly.type
_entity_poly.pdbx_seq_one_letter_code
_entity_poly.pdbx_strand_id
1 'polypeptide(L)'
;MDCPIREYFAKTNGGDFFVAEPINAFSVLPPDHDTNVVVYFSKTTTFRWLIQRLGENRRFAAIARGFLPADHEVDWMRQFVGERRFVFLGDADPVDLLTFAWLRQRLPIEYTGLSDDLLQATGTPRNDSLLINLNEQETAALPLVQQFIDDLPGLVGQWCAGLLASGRKIEAEAMLSCATCTPLEMQAALLV
;
A
#
# COMPACT_ATOMS: atom_id res chain seq x y z
N MET A 1 17.68 16.03 -6.86
CA MET A 1 17.34 16.51 -5.50
C MET A 1 17.07 15.24 -4.71
N ASP A 2 17.91 14.93 -3.74
CA ASP A 2 17.80 13.68 -3.00
C ASP A 2 16.49 13.70 -2.18
N CYS A 3 15.71 12.62 -2.32
CA CYS A 3 14.44 12.49 -1.65
C CYS A 3 14.68 11.95 -0.23
N PRO A 4 14.34 12.66 0.85
CA PRO A 4 14.58 12.22 2.22
C PRO A 4 14.04 10.82 2.53
N ILE A 5 12.92 10.45 1.89
CA ILE A 5 12.36 9.09 1.96
C ILE A 5 13.36 8.06 1.42
N ARG A 6 13.90 8.27 0.22
CA ARG A 6 14.87 7.36 -0.39
C ARG A 6 16.14 7.25 0.47
N GLU A 7 16.61 8.36 1.01
CA GLU A 7 17.75 8.34 1.92
C GLU A 7 17.48 7.52 3.19
N TYR A 8 16.29 7.65 3.77
CA TYR A 8 15.90 6.88 4.96
C TYR A 8 15.90 5.38 4.64
N PHE A 9 15.28 4.98 3.52
CA PHE A 9 15.26 3.59 3.07
C PHE A 9 16.66 3.06 2.73
N ALA A 10 17.60 3.90 2.29
CA ALA A 10 18.97 3.48 2.00
C ALA A 10 19.87 3.37 3.24
N LYS A 11 19.58 4.16 4.30
CA LYS A 11 20.37 4.20 5.55
C LYS A 11 19.90 3.15 6.58
N THR A 12 18.64 2.77 6.53
CA THR A 12 18.05 1.84 7.49
C THR A 12 18.37 0.40 7.10
N ASN A 13 19.36 -0.20 7.77
CA ASN A 13 19.68 -1.62 7.63
C ASN A 13 18.83 -2.45 8.60
N GLY A 14 17.56 -2.71 8.27
CA GLY A 14 16.69 -3.58 9.06
C GLY A 14 15.18 -3.31 8.88
N GLY A 15 14.36 -4.33 9.16
CA GLY A 15 12.91 -4.29 8.94
C GLY A 15 12.53 -4.43 7.48
N ASP A 16 11.50 -3.70 7.03
CA ASP A 16 11.01 -3.68 5.64
C ASP A 16 11.47 -2.40 4.87
N PHE A 17 12.40 -1.61 5.43
CA PHE A 17 12.90 -0.38 4.81
C PHE A 17 14.07 -0.67 3.86
N PHE A 18 13.77 -1.08 2.63
CA PHE A 18 14.80 -1.29 1.61
C PHE A 18 14.51 -0.55 0.30
N VAL A 19 15.56 -0.13 -0.39
CA VAL A 19 15.44 0.27 -1.80
C VAL A 19 15.56 -0.98 -2.64
N ALA A 20 14.58 -1.24 -3.49
CA ALA A 20 14.61 -2.44 -4.30
C ALA A 20 15.80 -2.42 -5.27
N GLU A 21 16.58 -3.50 -5.29
CA GLU A 21 17.64 -3.67 -6.27
C GLU A 21 17.05 -3.90 -7.68
N PRO A 22 17.76 -3.48 -8.75
CA PRO A 22 17.30 -3.65 -10.13
C PRO A 22 17.00 -5.11 -10.53
N ILE A 23 17.56 -6.07 -9.79
CA ILE A 23 17.42 -7.51 -10.05
C ILE A 23 16.12 -8.09 -9.49
N ASN A 24 15.47 -7.39 -8.56
CA ASN A 24 14.23 -7.88 -7.97
C ASN A 24 13.08 -7.59 -8.94
N ALA A 25 12.51 -8.61 -9.56
CA ALA A 25 11.42 -8.42 -10.53
C ALA A 25 10.11 -7.95 -9.86
N PHE A 26 9.35 -7.14 -10.59
CA PHE A 26 7.93 -6.92 -10.31
C PHE A 26 7.13 -8.20 -10.53
N SER A 27 6.04 -8.35 -9.78
CA SER A 27 4.93 -9.19 -10.22
C SER A 27 3.92 -8.30 -10.91
N VAL A 28 3.71 -8.50 -12.22
CA VAL A 28 2.85 -7.65 -13.04
C VAL A 28 1.67 -8.44 -13.55
N LEU A 29 0.48 -7.88 -13.42
CA LEU A 29 -0.73 -8.36 -14.06
C LEU A 29 -1.15 -7.34 -15.13
N PRO A 30 -1.05 -7.66 -16.43
CA PRO A 30 -1.35 -6.71 -17.48
C PRO A 30 -2.83 -6.32 -17.51
N PRO A 31 -3.17 -5.11 -17.99
CA PRO A 31 -4.55 -4.69 -18.19
C PRO A 31 -5.22 -5.49 -19.31
N ASP A 32 -6.47 -5.88 -19.08
CA ASP A 32 -7.38 -6.33 -20.14
C ASP A 32 -8.00 -5.10 -20.86
N HIS A 33 -8.66 -5.28 -22.01
CA HIS A 33 -9.17 -4.17 -22.85
C HIS A 33 -10.03 -3.15 -22.10
N ASP A 34 -10.86 -3.61 -21.15
CA ASP A 34 -11.80 -2.77 -20.39
C ASP A 34 -11.24 -2.31 -19.03
N THR A 35 -9.97 -2.61 -18.74
CA THR A 35 -9.35 -2.25 -17.46
C THR A 35 -8.98 -0.76 -17.42
N ASN A 36 -9.64 -0.01 -16.55
CA ASN A 36 -9.42 1.42 -16.34
C ASN A 36 -8.69 1.76 -15.02
N VAL A 37 -8.40 0.77 -14.18
CA VAL A 37 -7.65 0.94 -12.92
C VAL A 37 -6.41 0.04 -12.89
N VAL A 38 -5.30 0.60 -12.43
CA VAL A 38 -4.08 -0.12 -12.06
C VAL A 38 -3.91 -0.02 -10.55
N VAL A 39 -3.65 -1.14 -9.88
CA VAL A 39 -3.40 -1.20 -8.44
C VAL A 39 -1.91 -1.49 -8.20
N TYR A 40 -1.25 -0.63 -7.44
CA TYR A 40 0.07 -0.89 -6.88
C TYR A 40 -0.08 -1.65 -5.56
N PHE A 41 0.47 -2.84 -5.45
CA PHE A 41 0.50 -3.61 -4.20
C PHE A 41 1.89 -3.55 -3.58
N SER A 42 2.00 -3.03 -2.36
CA SER A 42 3.25 -3.11 -1.59
C SER A 42 3.52 -4.52 -1.05
N LYS A 43 2.45 -5.30 -0.78
CA LYS A 43 2.53 -6.67 -0.24
C LYS A 43 2.13 -7.70 -1.29
N THR A 44 3.08 -8.56 -1.66
CA THR A 44 2.87 -9.61 -2.68
C THR A 44 1.89 -10.71 -2.22
N THR A 45 1.76 -10.90 -0.92
CA THR A 45 0.78 -11.75 -0.24
C THR A 45 -0.65 -11.29 -0.51
N THR A 46 -0.95 -10.02 -0.22
CA THR A 46 -2.25 -9.38 -0.53
C THR A 46 -2.58 -9.46 -2.01
N PHE A 47 -1.60 -9.17 -2.88
CA PHE A 47 -1.74 -9.33 -4.32
C PHE A 47 -2.13 -10.76 -4.72
N ARG A 48 -1.36 -11.77 -4.29
CA ARG A 48 -1.63 -13.18 -4.65
C ARG A 48 -2.98 -13.64 -4.15
N TRP A 49 -3.34 -13.30 -2.91
CA TRP A 49 -4.63 -13.66 -2.33
C TRP A 49 -5.78 -13.11 -3.17
N LEU A 50 -5.72 -11.82 -3.54
CA LEU A 50 -6.81 -11.16 -4.25
C LEU A 50 -6.96 -11.71 -5.68
N ILE A 51 -5.84 -11.92 -6.38
CA ILE A 51 -5.86 -12.53 -7.72
C ILE A 51 -6.43 -13.95 -7.69
N GLN A 52 -6.03 -14.77 -6.72
CA GLN A 52 -6.54 -16.15 -6.60
C GLN A 52 -8.05 -16.18 -6.31
N ARG A 53 -8.56 -15.23 -5.52
CA ARG A 53 -9.98 -15.19 -5.14
C ARG A 53 -10.88 -14.58 -6.21
N LEU A 54 -10.39 -13.62 -6.98
CA LEU A 54 -11.16 -12.97 -8.04
C LEU A 54 -11.14 -13.76 -9.35
N GLY A 55 -10.00 -14.39 -9.67
CA GLY A 55 -9.81 -15.11 -10.92
C GLY A 55 -10.10 -14.23 -12.14
N GLU A 56 -11.07 -14.65 -12.95
CA GLU A 56 -11.52 -13.94 -14.16
C GLU A 56 -12.43 -12.73 -13.85
N ASN A 57 -12.98 -12.63 -12.64
CA ASN A 57 -13.88 -11.53 -12.27
C ASN A 57 -13.15 -10.26 -11.85
N ARG A 58 -11.82 -10.24 -11.94
CA ARG A 58 -11.02 -9.07 -11.63
C ARG A 58 -11.32 -7.93 -12.60
N ARG A 59 -11.20 -6.68 -12.13
CA ARG A 59 -11.46 -5.46 -12.91
C ARG A 59 -10.30 -4.47 -12.89
N PHE A 60 -9.11 -4.93 -12.51
CA PHE A 60 -7.91 -4.12 -12.41
C PHE A 60 -6.68 -4.83 -12.99
N ALA A 61 -5.72 -4.02 -13.43
CA ALA A 61 -4.35 -4.44 -13.67
C ALA A 61 -3.54 -4.21 -12.39
N ALA A 62 -2.39 -4.86 -12.26
CA ALA A 62 -1.61 -4.77 -11.03
C ALA A 62 -0.12 -4.66 -11.26
N ILE A 63 0.51 -3.90 -10.38
CA ILE A 63 1.96 -3.87 -10.16
C ILE A 63 2.17 -4.26 -8.70
N ALA A 64 2.75 -5.42 -8.43
CA ALA A 64 3.07 -5.84 -7.08
C ALA A 64 4.59 -5.77 -6.85
N ARG A 65 4.96 -4.97 -5.85
CA ARG A 65 6.34 -4.63 -5.53
C ARG A 65 6.49 -4.38 -4.04
N GLY A 66 7.23 -5.29 -3.39
CA GLY A 66 7.75 -5.03 -2.06
C GLY A 66 8.79 -3.92 -2.11
N PHE A 67 8.79 -3.10 -1.05
CA PHE A 67 9.78 -2.06 -0.79
C PHE A 67 9.71 -0.84 -1.73
N LEU A 68 10.63 0.11 -1.52
CA LEU A 68 10.66 1.35 -2.29
C LEU A 68 11.17 1.10 -3.71
N PRO A 69 10.42 1.47 -4.76
CA PRO A 69 10.87 1.33 -6.15
C PRO A 69 12.15 2.10 -6.44
N ALA A 70 12.90 1.64 -7.43
CA ALA A 70 14.04 2.36 -8.00
C ALA A 70 13.55 3.47 -8.94
N ASP A 71 14.35 4.53 -9.11
CA ASP A 71 13.94 5.70 -9.89
C ASP A 71 13.62 5.38 -11.36
N HIS A 72 14.37 4.45 -11.96
CA HIS A 72 14.15 4.04 -13.36
C HIS A 72 12.86 3.23 -13.56
N GLU A 73 12.32 2.63 -12.50
CA GLU A 73 11.07 1.86 -12.56
C GLU A 73 9.86 2.79 -12.72
N VAL A 74 9.96 4.05 -12.30
CA VAL A 74 8.89 5.06 -12.36
C VAL A 74 8.47 5.34 -13.80
N ASP A 75 9.43 5.43 -14.73
CA ASP A 75 9.13 5.69 -16.13
C ASP A 75 8.40 4.51 -16.77
N TRP A 76 8.80 3.29 -16.41
CA TRP A 76 8.09 2.07 -16.81
C TRP A 76 6.68 2.02 -16.22
N MET A 77 6.51 2.33 -14.91
CA MET A 77 5.19 2.38 -14.28
C MET A 77 4.29 3.39 -14.97
N ARG A 78 4.81 4.57 -15.32
CA ARG A 78 4.06 5.61 -16.05
C ARG A 78 3.57 5.10 -17.40
N GLN A 79 4.43 4.41 -18.15
CA GLN A 79 4.06 3.80 -19.43
C GLN A 79 3.03 2.68 -19.27
N PHE A 80 3.20 1.83 -18.26
CA PHE A 80 2.28 0.72 -17.97
C PHE A 80 0.89 1.21 -17.58
N VAL A 81 0.82 2.23 -16.71
CA VAL A 81 -0.44 2.86 -16.27
C VAL A 81 -1.13 3.55 -17.43
N GLY A 82 -0.40 4.37 -18.19
CA GLY A 82 -0.98 5.19 -19.27
C GLY A 82 -1.98 6.20 -18.72
N GLU A 83 -3.19 6.23 -19.27
CA GLU A 83 -4.27 7.14 -18.85
C GLU A 83 -5.20 6.55 -17.78
N ARG A 84 -4.89 5.35 -17.27
CA ARG A 84 -5.71 4.65 -16.27
C ARG A 84 -5.56 5.30 -14.89
N ARG A 85 -6.59 5.15 -14.06
CA ARG A 85 -6.50 5.50 -12.64
C ARG A 85 -5.45 4.61 -11.98
N PHE A 86 -4.58 5.19 -11.16
CA PHE A 86 -3.53 4.45 -10.46
C PHE A 86 -3.75 4.56 -8.96
N VAL A 87 -3.90 3.43 -8.28
CA VAL A 87 -4.21 3.40 -6.85
C VAL A 87 -3.16 2.58 -6.09
N PHE A 88 -2.89 2.96 -4.85
CA PHE A 88 -1.94 2.31 -3.94
C PHE A 88 -2.68 1.47 -2.92
N LEU A 89 -2.32 0.19 -2.82
CA LEU A 89 -2.81 -0.75 -1.81
C LEU A 89 -1.64 -1.30 -1.01
N GLY A 90 -1.53 -0.82 0.23
CA GLY A 90 -0.58 -1.28 1.23
C GLY A 90 -1.14 -1.11 2.63
N ASP A 91 -0.33 -1.46 3.62
CA ASP A 91 -0.65 -1.36 5.03
C ASP A 91 -0.75 0.11 5.48
N ALA A 92 -1.38 0.30 6.64
CA ALA A 92 -1.39 1.56 7.38
C ALA A 92 -0.15 1.61 8.28
N ASP A 93 1.04 1.49 7.70
CA ASP A 93 2.31 1.47 8.43
C ASP A 93 3.33 2.46 7.86
N PRO A 94 4.40 2.79 8.61
CA PRO A 94 5.36 3.80 8.15
C PRO A 94 6.08 3.41 6.85
N VAL A 95 6.30 2.13 6.58
CA VAL A 95 6.99 1.67 5.36
C VAL A 95 6.12 1.95 4.14
N ASP A 96 4.86 1.52 4.18
CA ASP A 96 3.95 1.64 3.06
C ASP A 96 3.46 3.08 2.88
N LEU A 97 3.24 3.82 3.96
CA LEU A 97 2.90 5.25 3.90
C LEU A 97 4.03 6.07 3.27
N LEU A 98 5.30 5.79 3.60
CA LEU A 98 6.44 6.45 2.97
C LEU A 98 6.63 6.02 1.51
N THR A 99 6.39 4.75 1.20
CA THR A 99 6.41 4.25 -0.19
C THR A 99 5.35 4.95 -1.03
N PHE A 100 4.12 5.07 -0.51
CA PHE A 100 3.04 5.83 -1.13
C PHE A 100 3.43 7.31 -1.31
N ALA A 101 3.92 7.98 -0.26
CA ALA A 101 4.30 9.38 -0.33
C ALA A 101 5.40 9.62 -1.38
N TRP A 102 6.37 8.71 -1.48
CA TRP A 102 7.42 8.77 -2.49
C TRP A 102 6.90 8.58 -3.92
N LEU A 103 5.98 7.62 -4.12
CA LEU A 103 5.31 7.38 -5.41
C LEU A 103 4.46 8.58 -5.82
N ARG A 104 3.69 9.15 -4.89
CA ARG A 104 2.80 10.31 -5.13
C ARG A 104 3.54 11.56 -5.59
N GLN A 105 4.81 11.71 -5.21
CA GLN A 105 5.65 12.80 -5.72
C GLN A 105 6.02 12.64 -7.21
N ARG A 106 5.84 11.46 -7.79
CA ARG A 106 6.37 11.09 -9.11
C ARG A 106 5.30 10.59 -10.09
N LEU A 107 4.20 10.08 -9.55
CA LEU A 107 3.08 9.49 -10.28
C LEU A 107 1.77 9.99 -9.65
N PRO A 108 0.71 10.21 -10.44
CA PRO A 108 -0.61 10.59 -9.94
C PRO A 108 -1.31 9.35 -9.34
N ILE A 109 -0.79 8.87 -8.22
CA ILE A 109 -1.30 7.70 -7.50
C ILE A 109 -2.19 8.12 -6.33
N GLU A 110 -3.33 7.46 -6.19
CA GLU A 110 -4.29 7.66 -5.10
C GLU A 110 -4.10 6.61 -4.00
N TYR A 111 -4.41 6.94 -2.75
CA TYR A 111 -4.32 5.97 -1.66
C TYR A 111 -5.65 5.22 -1.51
N THR A 112 -5.62 3.90 -1.67
CA THR A 112 -6.72 2.98 -1.38
C THR A 112 -6.25 1.87 -0.44
N GLY A 113 -5.18 2.16 0.33
CA GLY A 113 -4.57 1.23 1.27
C GLY A 113 -5.45 0.99 2.49
N LEU A 114 -4.88 0.31 3.47
CA LEU A 114 -5.56 -0.01 4.72
C LEU A 114 -5.99 1.30 5.42
N SER A 115 -7.29 1.46 5.58
CA SER A 115 -7.90 2.65 6.16
C SER A 115 -9.14 2.28 6.96
N ASP A 116 -9.63 3.20 7.81
CA ASP A 116 -10.88 3.03 8.54
C ASP A 116 -12.06 2.68 7.61
N ASP A 117 -12.12 3.35 6.44
CA ASP A 117 -13.16 3.15 5.44
C ASP A 117 -13.05 1.77 4.79
N LEU A 118 -11.83 1.34 4.45
CA LEU A 118 -11.62 0.01 3.88
C LEU A 118 -11.98 -1.07 4.91
N LEU A 119 -11.52 -0.94 6.16
CA LEU A 119 -11.86 -1.86 7.25
C LEU A 119 -13.37 -1.95 7.47
N GLN A 120 -14.08 -0.83 7.36
CA GLN A 120 -15.53 -0.80 7.46
C GLN A 120 -16.20 -1.48 6.26
N ALA A 121 -15.75 -1.18 5.04
CA ALA A 121 -16.31 -1.73 3.81
C ALA A 121 -16.12 -3.25 3.71
N THR A 122 -15.04 -3.78 4.27
CA THR A 122 -14.75 -5.23 4.29
C THR A 122 -15.36 -5.96 5.49
N GLY A 123 -15.96 -5.22 6.44
CA GLY A 123 -16.50 -5.76 7.68
C GLY A 123 -15.43 -6.30 8.63
N THR A 124 -14.18 -5.83 8.51
CA THR A 124 -13.10 -6.24 9.39
C THR A 124 -13.32 -5.68 10.80
N PRO A 125 -13.29 -6.53 11.84
CA PRO A 125 -13.50 -6.09 13.21
C PRO A 125 -12.32 -5.24 13.71
N ARG A 126 -12.61 -4.12 14.37
CA ARG A 126 -11.60 -3.28 15.03
C ARG A 126 -11.37 -3.76 16.46
N ASN A 127 -10.52 -4.77 16.64
CA ASN A 127 -10.22 -5.35 17.95
C ASN A 127 -8.70 -5.50 18.16
N ASP A 128 -8.29 -5.59 19.44
CA ASP A 128 -6.87 -5.63 19.80
C ASP A 128 -6.15 -6.91 19.33
N SER A 129 -6.87 -7.99 19.01
CA SER A 129 -6.24 -9.26 18.58
C SER A 129 -5.67 -9.22 17.17
N LEU A 130 -6.06 -8.22 16.37
CA LEU A 130 -5.53 -7.97 15.02
C LEU A 130 -4.39 -6.94 14.99
N LEU A 131 -4.05 -6.37 16.15
CA LEU A 131 -3.05 -5.32 16.26
C LEU A 131 -1.69 -5.90 16.58
N ILE A 132 -0.66 -5.30 16.00
CA ILE A 132 0.73 -5.55 16.34
C ILE A 132 1.45 -4.25 16.67
N ASN A 133 2.55 -4.34 17.39
CA ASN A 133 3.39 -3.19 17.69
C ASN A 133 4.22 -2.81 16.46
N LEU A 134 4.44 -1.52 16.28
CA LEU A 134 5.49 -1.04 15.39
C LEU A 134 6.85 -1.51 15.92
N ASN A 135 7.74 -1.92 15.02
CA ASN A 135 9.13 -2.15 15.38
C ASN A 135 9.87 -0.80 15.61
N GLU A 136 11.12 -0.89 16.05
CA GLU A 136 11.94 0.29 16.36
C GLU A 136 12.15 1.19 15.13
N GLN A 137 12.39 0.60 13.95
CA GLN A 137 12.63 1.33 12.71
C GLN A 137 11.36 2.03 12.20
N GLU A 138 10.20 1.40 12.34
CA GLU A 138 8.90 1.97 12.01
C GLU A 138 8.55 3.13 12.93
N THR A 139 8.76 2.95 14.23
CA THR A 139 8.56 4.03 15.22
C THR A 139 9.46 5.23 14.90
N ALA A 140 10.73 4.99 14.56
CA ALA A 140 11.66 6.03 14.15
C ALA A 140 11.28 6.72 12.81
N ALA A 141 10.49 6.06 11.96
CA ALA A 141 10.03 6.59 10.68
C ALA A 141 8.78 7.48 10.80
N LEU A 142 8.02 7.42 11.90
CA LEU A 142 6.78 8.19 12.08
C LEU A 142 6.94 9.72 11.89
N PRO A 143 8.00 10.38 12.41
CA PRO A 143 8.20 11.80 12.13
C PRO A 143 8.36 12.10 10.62
N LEU A 144 8.99 11.19 9.88
CA LEU A 144 9.14 11.32 8.43
C LEU A 144 7.80 11.12 7.72
N VAL A 145 6.94 10.21 8.18
CA VAL A 145 5.57 10.06 7.67
C VAL A 145 4.80 11.38 7.81
N GLN A 146 4.83 11.99 9.00
CA GLN A 146 4.15 13.26 9.28
C GLN A 146 4.69 14.42 8.44
N GLN A 147 5.97 14.38 8.06
CA GLN A 147 6.56 15.38 7.18
C GLN A 147 6.03 15.31 5.74
N PHE A 148 5.64 14.12 5.26
CA PHE A 148 5.23 13.91 3.86
C PHE A 148 3.72 13.67 3.68
N ILE A 149 3.01 13.42 4.78
CA ILE A 149 1.56 13.20 4.82
C ILE A 149 0.97 14.18 5.85
N ASP A 150 0.63 15.38 5.37
CA ASP A 150 0.16 16.48 6.21
C ASP A 150 -1.14 16.15 6.98
N ASP A 151 -2.04 15.39 6.36
CA ASP A 151 -3.31 14.94 6.96
C ASP A 151 -3.38 13.41 7.00
N LEU A 152 -2.55 12.81 7.85
CA LEU A 152 -2.57 11.35 8.07
C LEU A 152 -3.95 10.84 8.51
N PRO A 153 -4.67 11.47 9.46
CA PRO A 153 -6.02 11.04 9.82
C PRO A 153 -7.03 11.13 8.67
N GLY A 154 -6.91 12.12 7.78
CA GLY A 154 -7.73 12.20 6.57
C GLY A 154 -7.38 11.12 5.54
N LEU A 155 -6.14 10.64 5.51
CA LEU A 155 -5.68 9.61 4.59
C LEU A 155 -6.06 8.18 5.02
N VAL A 156 -5.77 7.81 6.28
CA VAL A 156 -5.98 6.43 6.78
C VAL A 156 -7.19 6.30 7.69
N GLY A 157 -7.83 7.40 8.08
CA GLY A 157 -8.89 7.43 9.07
C GLY A 157 -8.39 7.64 10.50
N GLN A 158 -9.32 8.03 11.38
CA GLN A 158 -9.00 8.44 12.76
C GLN A 158 -8.49 7.26 13.60
N TRP A 159 -9.06 6.06 13.42
CA TRP A 159 -8.67 4.90 14.22
C TRP A 159 -7.30 4.39 13.81
N CYS A 160 -7.04 4.18 12.51
CA CYS A 160 -5.71 3.82 12.01
C CYS A 160 -4.63 4.85 12.40
N ALA A 161 -4.92 6.15 12.26
CA ALA A 161 -3.98 7.20 12.68
C ALA A 161 -3.73 7.17 14.21
N GLY A 162 -4.76 6.91 15.01
CA GLY A 162 -4.64 6.73 16.45
C GLY A 162 -3.79 5.50 16.84
N LEU A 163 -3.90 4.39 16.08
CA LEU A 163 -3.04 3.22 16.28
C LEU A 163 -1.57 3.58 16.08
N LEU A 164 -1.25 4.25 14.96
CA LEU A 164 0.11 4.67 14.63
C LEU A 164 0.69 5.59 15.71
N ALA A 165 -0.10 6.56 16.19
CA ALA A 165 0.30 7.44 17.28
C ALA A 165 0.56 6.68 18.59
N SER A 166 -0.10 5.53 18.80
CA SER A 166 0.12 4.64 19.94
C SER A 166 1.22 3.59 19.74
N GLY A 167 1.95 3.64 18.61
CA GLY A 167 3.00 2.66 18.29
C GLY A 167 2.45 1.29 17.87
N ARG A 168 1.23 1.25 17.31
CA ARG A 168 0.58 0.01 16.86
C ARG A 168 0.15 0.14 15.40
N LYS A 169 -0.05 -1.00 14.75
CA LYS A 169 -0.62 -1.09 13.40
C LYS A 169 -1.51 -2.32 13.24
N ILE A 170 -2.21 -2.37 12.13
CA ILE A 170 -2.87 -3.56 11.58
C ILE A 170 -2.28 -3.81 10.20
N GLU A 171 -2.14 -5.08 9.81
CA GLU A 171 -1.65 -5.49 8.48
C GLU A 171 -2.82 -5.88 7.58
N ALA A 172 -2.66 -5.72 6.27
CA ALA A 172 -3.65 -6.12 5.27
C ALA A 172 -3.98 -7.61 5.38
N GLU A 173 -3.01 -8.47 5.71
CA GLU A 173 -3.23 -9.90 5.94
C GLU A 173 -4.24 -10.17 7.07
N ALA A 174 -4.19 -9.39 8.15
CA ALA A 174 -5.15 -9.49 9.24
C ALA A 174 -6.55 -9.07 8.79
N MET A 175 -6.65 -7.98 8.02
CA MET A 175 -7.91 -7.58 7.37
C MET A 175 -8.45 -8.69 6.48
N LEU A 176 -7.64 -9.24 5.58
CA LEU A 176 -8.02 -10.30 4.66
C LEU A 176 -8.47 -11.59 5.38
N SER A 177 -7.85 -11.91 6.52
CA SER A 177 -8.18 -13.12 7.30
C SER A 177 -9.51 -13.00 8.05
N CYS A 178 -9.95 -11.78 8.33
CA CYS A 178 -11.13 -11.51 9.16
C CYS A 178 -12.23 -10.74 8.41
N ALA A 179 -12.03 -10.40 7.14
CA ALA A 179 -13.03 -9.74 6.30
C ALA A 179 -14.26 -10.64 6.17
N THR A 180 -15.44 -10.03 6.29
CA THR A 180 -16.72 -10.72 6.15
C THR A 180 -17.35 -10.50 4.78
N CYS A 181 -16.81 -9.58 3.99
CA CYS A 181 -17.27 -9.33 2.62
C CYS A 181 -16.81 -10.43 1.65
N THR A 182 -17.49 -10.54 0.53
CA THR A 182 -17.07 -11.37 -0.60
C THR A 182 -15.84 -10.76 -1.31
N PRO A 183 -15.07 -11.55 -2.09
CA PRO A 183 -13.97 -11.01 -2.89
C PRO A 183 -14.40 -9.90 -3.86
N LEU A 184 -15.61 -9.98 -4.43
CA LEU A 184 -16.14 -8.96 -5.34
C LEU A 184 -16.45 -7.66 -4.63
N GLU A 185 -17.03 -7.72 -3.43
CA GLU A 185 -17.25 -6.55 -2.57
C GLU A 185 -15.93 -5.93 -2.13
N MET A 186 -14.92 -6.76 -1.82
CA MET A 186 -13.58 -6.27 -1.50
C MET A 186 -12.96 -5.53 -2.69
N GLN A 187 -13.02 -6.10 -3.90
CA GLN A 187 -12.56 -5.39 -5.09
C GLN A 187 -13.33 -4.07 -5.28
N ALA A 188 -14.66 -4.08 -5.09
CA ALA A 188 -15.44 -2.86 -5.22
C ALA A 188 -14.96 -1.79 -4.23
N ALA A 189 -14.73 -2.16 -2.96
CA ALA A 189 -14.22 -1.26 -1.92
C ALA A 189 -12.82 -0.70 -2.23
N LEU A 190 -11.94 -1.50 -2.83
CA LEU A 190 -10.59 -1.11 -3.20
C LEU A 190 -10.54 -0.16 -4.42
N LEU A 191 -11.57 -0.19 -5.26
CA LEU A 191 -11.62 0.57 -6.52
C LEU A 191 -12.55 1.80 -6.45
N VAL A 192 -13.08 2.14 -5.27
CA VAL A 192 -13.92 3.34 -5.06
C VAL A 192 -13.09 4.60 -5.24
#